data_AF-A0A432YMI8-F1
#
_entry.id   AF-A0A432YMI8-F1
#
_cell.length_a   1.000
_cell.length_b   1.000
_cell.length_c   1.000
_cell.angle_alpha   90.00
_cell.angle_beta   90.00
_cell.angle_gamma   90.00
#
_symmetry.space_group_name_H-M   'P 1'
#
loop_
_entity.id
_entity.type
_entity.pdbx_description
1 polymer ?
#
loop_
_entity_poly.entity_id
_entity_poly.type
_entity_poly.pdbx_seq_one_letter_code
_entity_poly.pdbx_strand_id
1 'polypeptide(L)'
;MRELVSSTEIKKNDEESLLNSNVINVTANSTRVLIGKYEYRFEPDCYKRASIIKAINSAINLDWFSNLSEQTKTSYMTALKSFLPYVQKLKNEEFTVGILANFSSYRINIKKVKAQSTNVGIVSNMLAKGLGNPGLTSKEATYLRDVVNNKPNSASAKREQVALSDFFLNLSWFRTYLSDTEIYELSNQKIFLGSFVTTIATVLTKIIETKKAFIDSGLADNYTEDLSLTRKTKVKYYVHWLMKMGAQFDQTKSLDLLKLFQIDFINESKFVKTSECENSLYDKQISKIGTSNSYHKTDILRFGNLRAPSALEQYLMSFLIAAQAVQPSNIEELKAGNIIEIKNVNEQVIKVQLKYFKKRAKEVKETPLLSAKESVVAKAFLAYKEYFSSASEYLFNEQASLSTVHYTPYLKKRTLVTRLLLSLTIYEEEIRSSLGKSGYSNIFSKCFRTLKEEGGTSLSEWRARVARVNRH
;
A
#
# COMPACT_ATOMS: atom_id res chain seq x y z
N MET A 1 19.90 26.08 19.66
CA MET A 1 20.60 25.59 20.86
C MET A 1 20.96 24.12 20.67
N ARG A 2 22.25 23.84 20.40
CA ARG A 2 22.81 22.48 20.34
C ARG A 2 23.53 22.23 21.66
N GLU A 3 22.86 21.64 22.64
CA GLU A 3 23.58 21.05 23.77
C GLU A 3 24.11 19.68 23.34
N LEU A 4 25.43 19.64 23.13
CA LEU A 4 26.22 18.43 23.01
C LEU A 4 26.18 17.70 24.36
N VAL A 5 25.31 16.71 24.49
CA VAL A 5 25.45 15.69 25.54
C VAL A 5 26.70 14.87 25.20
N SER A 6 27.75 15.05 25.99
CA SER A 6 29.00 14.31 25.88
C SER A 6 28.80 12.90 26.43
N SER A 7 29.05 11.87 25.61
CA SER A 7 29.55 10.62 26.16
C SER A 7 30.91 10.93 26.75
N THR A 8 31.09 10.79 28.05
CA THR A 8 32.40 10.99 28.68
C THR A 8 33.26 9.80 28.28
N GLU A 9 34.17 10.01 27.34
CA GLU A 9 35.22 9.04 27.05
C GLU A 9 36.14 9.00 28.28
N ILE A 10 36.28 7.82 28.90
CA ILE A 10 37.04 7.64 30.13
C ILE A 10 38.49 8.05 29.87
N LYS A 11 39.08 8.88 30.74
CA LYS A 11 40.48 9.30 30.62
C LYS A 11 41.43 8.12 30.87
N LYS A 12 42.46 8.07 30.05
CA LYS A 12 43.47 7.01 29.76
C LYS A 12 44.23 6.30 30.91
N ASN A 13 43.90 6.53 32.18
CA ASN A 13 44.81 6.11 33.27
C ASN A 13 44.62 4.67 33.78
N ASP A 14 43.66 3.91 33.28
CA ASP A 14 43.43 2.50 33.67
C ASP A 14 43.56 1.50 32.48
N GLU A 15 44.14 1.91 31.35
CA GLU A 15 44.02 1.19 30.07
C GLU A 15 44.96 -0.02 29.87
N GLU A 16 46.03 -0.20 30.65
CA GLU A 16 47.06 -1.19 30.31
C GLU A 16 46.69 -2.67 30.59
N SER A 17 45.62 -2.97 31.34
CA SER A 17 45.20 -4.36 31.60
C SER A 17 44.02 -4.87 30.76
N LEU A 18 43.35 -4.01 29.98
CA LEU A 18 42.10 -4.34 29.26
C LEU A 18 42.22 -4.35 27.73
N LEU A 19 43.34 -3.87 27.17
CA LEU A 19 43.48 -3.63 25.72
C LEU A 19 43.86 -4.87 24.87
N ASN A 20 44.21 -6.01 25.48
CA ASN A 20 44.66 -7.20 24.73
C ASN A 20 43.60 -8.30 24.53
N SER A 21 42.35 -8.07 24.95
CA SER A 21 41.25 -8.99 24.63
C SER A 21 40.30 -8.33 23.63
N ASN A 22 40.08 -8.94 22.46
CA ASN A 22 39.03 -8.55 21.51
C ASN A 22 37.59 -8.75 22.07
N VAL A 23 37.46 -8.97 23.38
CA VAL A 23 36.19 -9.19 24.07
C VAL A 23 35.61 -7.82 24.43
N ILE A 24 34.45 -7.50 23.85
CA ILE A 24 33.72 -6.28 24.21
C ILE A 24 33.18 -6.49 25.63
N ASN A 25 33.84 -5.88 26.62
CA ASN A 25 33.35 -5.90 28.00
C ASN A 25 32.08 -5.06 28.12
N VAL A 26 31.07 -5.65 28.75
CA VAL A 26 29.78 -5.02 28.99
C VAL A 26 29.45 -5.24 30.45
N THR A 27 29.34 -4.14 31.20
CA THR A 27 28.98 -4.20 32.62
C THR A 27 27.87 -3.21 32.86
N ALA A 28 26.84 -3.62 33.58
CA ALA A 28 25.62 -2.85 33.66
C ALA A 28 25.00 -2.98 35.06
N ASN A 29 24.69 -1.84 35.69
CA ASN A 29 24.07 -1.74 37.00
C ASN A 29 22.85 -0.80 36.93
N SER A 30 22.12 -0.62 38.04
CA SER A 30 20.83 0.08 38.05
C SER A 30 20.86 1.52 37.50
N THR A 31 22.02 2.17 37.45
CA THR A 31 22.17 3.58 37.01
C THR A 31 23.23 3.77 35.92
N ARG A 32 23.96 2.72 35.54
CA ARG A 32 25.10 2.81 34.64
C ARG A 32 25.17 1.61 33.70
N VAL A 33 25.41 1.86 32.43
CA VAL A 33 25.71 0.83 31.43
C VAL A 33 27.04 1.18 30.76
N LEU A 34 28.00 0.25 30.82
CA LEU A 34 29.30 0.34 30.15
C LEU A 34 29.33 -0.61 28.96
N ILE A 35 29.72 -0.12 27.79
CA ILE A 35 29.88 -0.92 26.58
C ILE A 35 31.23 -0.58 25.93
N GLY A 36 32.23 -1.42 26.13
CA GLY A 36 33.62 -1.09 25.80
C GLY A 36 34.02 0.23 26.49
N LYS A 37 34.48 1.21 25.72
CA LYS A 37 34.86 2.54 26.23
C LYS A 37 33.72 3.54 26.46
N TYR A 38 32.47 3.16 26.19
CA TYR A 38 31.32 4.06 26.28
C TYR A 38 30.60 3.87 27.60
N GLU A 39 30.39 4.98 28.32
CA GLU A 39 29.63 5.02 29.55
C GLU A 39 28.31 5.78 29.37
N TYR A 40 27.22 5.13 29.80
CA TYR A 40 25.87 5.71 29.84
C TYR A 40 25.39 5.76 31.28
N ARG A 41 25.14 6.97 31.79
CA ARG A 41 24.60 7.19 33.15
C ARG A 41 23.14 7.59 33.07
N PHE A 42 22.35 7.05 34.00
CA PHE A 42 20.91 7.28 34.09
C PHE A 42 20.55 7.70 35.50
N GLU A 43 19.78 8.77 35.61
CA GLU A 43 19.19 9.16 36.88
C GLU A 43 18.02 8.22 37.21
N PRO A 44 17.86 7.80 38.47
CA PRO A 44 16.73 7.01 38.94
C PRO A 44 15.48 7.89 39.16
N ASP A 45 15.15 8.72 38.17
CA ASP A 45 14.07 9.71 38.21
C ASP A 45 12.69 9.13 37.87
N CYS A 46 12.64 7.99 37.18
CA CYS A 46 11.41 7.34 36.75
C CYS A 46 11.55 5.82 36.68
N TYR A 47 10.55 5.12 37.23
CA TYR A 47 10.50 3.65 37.25
C TYR A 47 10.54 3.04 35.84
N LYS A 48 10.02 3.74 34.82
CA LYS A 48 10.02 3.26 33.43
C LYS A 48 11.43 3.20 32.86
N ARG A 49 12.24 4.24 33.10
CA ARG A 49 13.66 4.23 32.73
C ARG A 49 14.41 3.16 33.51
N ALA A 50 14.21 3.12 34.82
CA ALA A 50 14.82 2.11 35.68
C ALA A 50 14.51 0.67 35.19
N SER A 51 13.27 0.40 34.79
CA SER A 51 12.87 -0.91 34.26
C SER A 51 13.65 -1.30 32.99
N ILE A 52 13.82 -0.37 32.05
CA ILE A 52 14.58 -0.60 30.81
C ILE A 52 16.04 -0.94 31.13
N ILE A 53 16.66 -0.18 32.03
CA ILE A 53 18.05 -0.41 32.43
C ILE A 53 18.19 -1.75 33.16
N LYS A 54 17.32 -2.04 34.14
CA LYS A 54 17.27 -3.34 34.84
C LYS A 54 17.10 -4.53 33.88
N ALA A 55 16.26 -4.40 32.86
CA ALA A 55 16.05 -5.44 31.86
C ALA A 55 17.29 -5.66 31.00
N ILE A 56 17.93 -4.59 30.52
CA ILE A 56 19.19 -4.67 29.76
C ILE A 56 20.28 -5.35 30.62
N ASN A 57 20.43 -4.92 31.87
CA ASN A 57 21.43 -5.50 32.78
C ASN A 57 21.18 -6.99 33.00
N SER A 58 19.93 -7.37 33.27
CA SER A 58 19.58 -8.77 33.44
C SER A 58 19.91 -9.57 32.20
N ALA A 59 19.51 -9.09 31.02
CA ALA A 59 19.68 -9.82 29.78
C ALA A 59 21.15 -10.06 29.44
N ILE A 60 22.04 -9.08 29.70
CA ILE A 60 23.49 -9.21 29.51
C ILE A 60 24.10 -10.24 30.45
N ASN A 61 23.58 -10.37 31.67
CA ASN A 61 24.09 -11.29 32.69
C ASN A 61 23.47 -12.70 32.62
N LEU A 62 22.52 -12.96 31.70
CA LEU A 62 21.98 -14.30 31.49
C LEU A 62 22.95 -15.17 30.68
N ASP A 63 22.99 -16.46 30.98
CA ASP A 63 23.73 -17.47 30.19
C ASP A 63 23.39 -17.41 28.69
N TRP A 64 22.14 -17.06 28.38
CA TRP A 64 21.70 -16.83 27.02
C TRP A 64 22.61 -15.87 26.24
N PHE A 65 23.04 -14.75 26.86
CA PHE A 65 23.88 -13.75 26.20
C PHE A 65 25.33 -14.23 26.09
N SER A 66 25.86 -14.85 27.16
CA SER A 66 27.19 -15.45 27.20
C SER A 66 27.40 -16.50 26.11
N ASN A 67 26.36 -17.30 25.83
CA ASN A 67 26.37 -18.38 24.84
C ASN A 67 26.17 -17.90 23.38
N LEU A 68 25.97 -16.59 23.13
CA LEU A 68 25.88 -16.07 21.76
C LEU A 68 27.24 -16.05 21.08
N SER A 69 27.24 -16.15 19.75
CA SER A 69 28.46 -15.91 18.96
C SER A 69 28.93 -14.45 19.11
N GLU A 70 30.25 -14.22 19.00
CA GLU A 70 30.84 -12.88 19.13
C GLU A 70 30.25 -11.86 18.13
N GLN A 71 29.94 -12.30 16.90
CA GLN A 71 29.25 -11.48 15.91
C GLN A 71 27.85 -11.05 16.38
N THR A 72 27.13 -11.95 17.04
CA THR A 72 25.80 -11.67 17.57
C THR A 72 25.88 -10.73 18.76
N LYS A 73 26.81 -10.95 19.71
CA LYS A 73 27.09 -10.03 20.83
C LYS A 73 27.42 -8.63 20.33
N THR A 74 28.28 -8.51 19.31
CA THR A 74 28.64 -7.25 18.66
C THR A 74 27.42 -6.53 18.07
N SER A 75 26.47 -7.28 17.50
CA SER A 75 25.24 -6.72 16.95
C SER A 75 24.33 -6.16 18.06
N TYR A 76 24.19 -6.86 19.20
CA TYR A 76 23.49 -6.32 20.37
C TYR A 76 24.15 -5.07 20.93
N MET A 77 25.48 -5.06 21.04
CA MET A 77 26.21 -3.90 21.55
C MET A 77 26.10 -2.70 20.62
N THR A 78 26.14 -2.91 19.30
CA THR A 78 25.87 -1.86 18.32
C THR A 78 24.45 -1.31 18.46
N ALA A 79 23.46 -2.17 18.70
CA ALA A 79 22.09 -1.75 18.96
C ALA A 79 21.97 -0.92 20.24
N LEU A 80 22.56 -1.37 21.36
CA LEU A 80 22.54 -0.64 22.63
C LEU A 80 23.28 0.69 22.57
N LYS A 81 24.46 0.76 21.93
CA LYS A 81 25.20 2.03 21.71
C LYS A 81 24.36 3.10 21.00
N SER A 82 23.39 2.68 20.21
CA SER A 82 22.47 3.59 19.51
C SER A 82 21.20 3.91 20.29
N PHE A 83 20.75 3.02 21.17
CA PHE A 83 19.52 3.14 21.94
C PHE A 83 19.72 3.87 23.27
N LEU A 84 20.78 3.58 24.00
CA LEU A 84 21.07 4.17 25.31
C LEU A 84 21.20 5.71 25.26
N PRO A 85 21.89 6.32 24.27
CA PRO A 85 21.89 7.78 24.13
C PRO A 85 20.51 8.39 23.86
N TYR A 86 19.61 7.63 23.22
CA TYR A 86 18.24 8.07 22.99
C TYR A 86 17.47 8.05 24.32
N VAL A 87 17.52 6.94 25.07
CA VAL A 87 16.89 6.81 26.40
C VAL A 87 17.37 7.89 27.37
N GLN A 88 18.66 8.21 27.37
CA GLN A 88 19.26 9.21 28.26
C GLN A 88 18.73 10.62 28.01
N LYS A 89 18.23 10.92 26.80
CA LYS A 89 17.71 12.25 26.42
C LYS A 89 16.22 12.42 26.69
N LEU A 90 15.50 11.34 27.00
CA LEU A 90 14.07 11.38 27.18
C LEU A 90 13.69 11.93 28.55
N LYS A 91 12.69 12.81 28.55
CA LYS A 91 11.98 13.24 29.76
C LYS A 91 11.01 12.16 30.23
N ASN A 92 10.56 12.27 31.48
CA ASN A 92 9.73 11.26 32.14
C ASN A 92 8.40 10.97 31.41
N GLU A 93 7.78 12.02 30.87
CA GLU A 93 6.54 11.96 30.09
C GLU A 93 6.71 11.24 28.74
N GLU A 94 7.93 11.17 28.20
CA GLU A 94 8.20 10.56 26.89
C GLU A 94 8.37 9.03 26.98
N PHE A 95 8.53 8.49 28.20
CA PHE A 95 8.52 7.05 28.44
C PHE A 95 7.09 6.49 28.30
N THR A 96 6.69 6.25 27.07
CA THR A 96 5.42 5.62 26.70
C THR A 96 5.61 4.13 26.42
N VAL A 97 4.51 3.37 26.29
CA VAL A 97 4.56 1.98 25.79
C VAL A 97 5.05 1.92 24.33
N GLY A 98 4.94 3.02 23.57
CA GLY A 98 5.44 3.16 22.20
C GLY A 98 6.91 3.57 22.08
N ILE A 99 7.72 3.49 23.16
CA ILE A 99 9.11 3.98 23.15
C ILE A 99 9.98 3.34 22.06
N LEU A 100 9.77 2.04 21.74
CA LEU A 100 10.48 1.38 20.65
C LEU A 100 10.07 1.91 19.27
N ALA A 101 8.79 2.24 19.08
CA ALA A 101 8.31 2.91 17.88
C ALA A 101 8.92 4.31 17.76
N ASN A 102 8.93 5.09 18.85
CA ASN A 102 9.52 6.42 18.91
C ASN A 102 11.03 6.39 18.62
N PHE A 103 11.75 5.42 19.18
CA PHE A 103 13.17 5.21 18.88
C PHE A 103 13.41 4.89 17.40
N SER A 104 12.59 3.99 16.85
CA SER A 104 12.66 3.64 15.43
C SER A 104 12.42 4.85 14.53
N SER A 105 11.40 5.67 14.84
CA SER A 105 11.12 6.92 14.14
C SER A 105 12.24 7.95 14.28
N TYR A 106 12.84 8.08 15.47
CA TYR A 106 14.01 8.95 15.69
C TYR A 106 15.18 8.53 14.79
N ARG A 107 15.49 7.23 14.73
CA ARG A 107 16.58 6.71 13.90
C ARG A 107 16.37 6.97 12.41
N ILE A 108 15.15 6.81 11.91
CA ILE A 108 14.85 7.06 10.49
C ILE A 108 14.82 8.55 10.19
N ASN A 109 14.00 9.30 10.93
CA ASN A 109 13.66 10.68 10.54
C ASN A 109 14.77 11.66 10.88
N ILE A 110 15.43 11.47 12.04
CA ILE A 110 16.46 12.40 12.56
C ILE A 110 17.86 11.88 12.24
N LYS A 111 18.16 10.60 12.49
CA LYS A 111 19.49 10.03 12.19
C LYS A 111 19.65 9.54 10.74
N LYS A 112 18.60 9.63 9.91
CA LYS A 112 18.62 9.23 8.48
C LYS A 112 19.08 7.80 8.24
N VAL A 113 18.77 6.89 9.18
CA VAL A 113 19.10 5.46 9.08
C VAL A 113 18.03 4.74 8.27
N LYS A 114 18.43 3.76 7.45
CA LYS A 114 17.50 2.90 6.70
C LYS A 114 16.57 2.15 7.67
N ALA A 115 15.32 1.91 7.26
CA ALA A 115 14.28 1.24 8.04
C ALA A 115 14.76 -0.06 8.72
N GLN A 116 15.40 -0.93 7.95
CA GLN A 116 15.92 -2.22 8.38
C GLN A 116 17.13 -2.13 9.32
N SER A 117 17.78 -0.97 9.40
CA SER A 117 19.01 -0.73 10.18
C SER A 117 18.77 0.07 11.47
N THR A 118 17.51 0.22 11.88
CA THR A 118 17.11 0.93 13.11
C THR A 118 17.54 0.19 14.38
N ASN A 119 17.83 -1.11 14.29
CA ASN A 119 18.17 -2.02 15.39
C ASN A 119 17.06 -2.19 16.44
N VAL A 120 15.83 -1.70 16.19
CA VAL A 120 14.72 -1.79 17.15
C VAL A 120 14.34 -3.24 17.50
N GLY A 121 14.44 -4.15 16.54
CA GLY A 121 14.18 -5.58 16.76
C GLY A 121 15.16 -6.22 17.73
N ILE A 122 16.45 -5.85 17.64
CA ILE A 122 17.51 -6.33 18.52
C ILE A 122 17.32 -5.78 19.93
N VAL A 123 17.02 -4.49 20.07
CA VAL A 123 16.72 -3.86 21.37
C VAL A 123 15.49 -4.52 22.02
N SER A 124 14.41 -4.72 21.25
CA SER A 124 13.20 -5.38 21.75
C SER A 124 13.48 -6.78 22.27
N ASN A 125 14.28 -7.59 21.54
CA ASN A 125 14.63 -8.93 21.99
C ASN A 125 15.48 -8.88 23.28
N MET A 126 16.40 -7.93 23.40
CA MET A 126 17.17 -7.73 24.63
C MET A 126 16.25 -7.42 25.82
N LEU A 127 15.29 -6.51 25.66
CA LEU A 127 14.32 -6.19 26.70
C LEU A 127 13.44 -7.40 27.05
N ALA A 128 13.02 -8.18 26.05
CA ALA A 128 12.23 -9.39 26.25
C ALA A 128 12.99 -10.44 27.07
N LYS A 129 14.29 -10.63 26.83
CA LYS A 129 15.14 -11.52 27.64
C LYS A 129 15.30 -11.00 29.07
N GLY A 130 15.32 -9.69 29.25
CA GLY A 130 15.39 -9.05 30.57
C GLY A 130 14.10 -9.10 31.41
N LEU A 131 12.96 -9.50 30.83
CA LEU A 131 11.68 -9.57 31.55
C LEU A 131 11.69 -10.57 32.73
N GLY A 132 12.57 -11.56 32.70
CA GLY A 132 12.72 -12.55 33.77
C GLY A 132 13.53 -12.06 34.98
N ASN A 133 13.94 -10.79 35.02
CA ASN A 133 14.75 -10.25 36.11
C ASN A 133 13.93 -10.25 37.44
N PRO A 134 14.37 -10.97 38.49
CA PRO A 134 13.68 -11.01 39.78
C PRO A 134 13.65 -9.66 40.51
N GLY A 135 14.52 -8.71 40.14
CA GLY A 135 14.56 -7.34 40.67
C GLY A 135 13.59 -6.36 40.01
N LEU A 136 12.73 -6.82 39.10
CA LEU A 136 11.64 -6.01 38.54
C LEU A 136 10.41 -6.08 39.46
N THR A 137 9.88 -4.92 39.82
CA THR A 137 8.55 -4.85 40.44
C THR A 137 7.46 -5.25 39.43
N SER A 138 6.28 -5.66 39.92
CA SER A 138 5.15 -6.00 39.04
C SER A 138 4.79 -4.88 38.05
N LYS A 139 4.88 -3.61 38.49
CA LYS A 139 4.63 -2.43 37.66
C LYS A 139 5.69 -2.24 36.57
N GLU A 140 6.97 -2.46 36.88
CA GLU A 140 8.07 -2.40 35.92
C GLU A 140 7.98 -3.54 34.89
N ALA A 141 7.69 -4.76 35.34
CA ALA A 141 7.51 -5.93 34.47
C ALA A 141 6.33 -5.76 33.51
N THR A 142 5.20 -5.21 34.00
CA THR A 142 4.02 -4.91 33.17
C THR A 142 4.37 -3.88 32.10
N TYR A 143 4.99 -2.76 32.49
CA TYR A 143 5.41 -1.73 31.54
C TYR A 143 6.34 -2.27 30.45
N LEU A 144 7.36 -3.05 30.82
CA LEU A 144 8.29 -3.65 29.84
C LEU A 144 7.59 -4.64 28.91
N ARG A 145 6.67 -5.45 29.44
CA ARG A 145 5.87 -6.37 28.62
C ARG A 145 5.06 -5.61 27.58
N ASP A 146 4.42 -4.52 27.98
CA ASP A 146 3.66 -3.66 27.06
C ASP A 146 4.58 -3.02 26.01
N VAL A 147 5.77 -2.55 26.42
CA VAL A 147 6.77 -2.01 25.48
C VAL A 147 7.22 -3.04 24.45
N VAL A 148 7.51 -4.27 24.87
CA VAL A 148 7.93 -5.37 23.97
C VAL A 148 6.79 -5.78 23.05
N ASN A 149 5.57 -5.88 23.56
CA ASN A 149 4.39 -6.24 22.78
C ASN A 149 4.00 -5.15 21.77
N ASN A 150 4.31 -3.88 22.06
CA ASN A 150 4.03 -2.74 21.19
C ASN A 150 5.24 -2.39 20.28
N LYS A 151 6.07 -3.38 19.95
CA LYS A 151 7.18 -3.21 19.00
C LYS A 151 6.64 -2.88 17.60
N PRO A 152 7.23 -1.90 16.88
CA PRO A 152 6.83 -1.64 15.50
C PRO A 152 7.10 -2.85 14.60
N ASN A 153 6.07 -3.31 13.88
CA ASN A 153 6.18 -4.41 12.89
C ASN A 153 7.05 -4.03 11.69
N SER A 154 7.10 -2.75 11.34
CA SER A 154 8.06 -2.22 10.39
C SER A 154 8.41 -0.78 10.74
N ALA A 155 9.67 -0.43 10.54
CA ALA A 155 10.14 0.92 10.71
C ALA A 155 9.85 1.70 9.42
N SER A 156 8.68 2.33 9.30
CA SER A 156 8.40 3.19 8.14
C SER A 156 8.81 4.63 8.44
N ALA A 157 9.52 5.28 7.51
CA ALA A 157 9.64 6.73 7.52
C ALA A 157 8.24 7.36 7.62
N LYS A 158 8.13 8.51 8.30
CA LYS A 158 6.88 9.27 8.26
C LYS A 158 6.63 9.60 6.79
N ARG A 159 5.54 9.04 6.22
CA ARG A 159 5.18 9.31 4.83
C ARG A 159 4.74 10.75 4.75
N GLU A 160 5.37 11.51 3.85
CA GLU A 160 4.90 12.84 3.49
C GLU A 160 3.72 12.70 2.54
N GLN A 161 2.65 13.42 2.81
CA GLN A 161 1.50 13.47 1.93
C GLN A 161 1.77 14.55 0.89
N VAL A 162 1.81 14.16 -0.39
CA VAL A 162 2.01 15.05 -1.52
C VAL A 162 0.79 14.95 -2.43
N ALA A 163 0.32 16.07 -2.98
CA ALA A 163 -0.77 16.03 -3.95
C ALA A 163 -0.32 15.26 -5.20
N LEU A 164 -1.25 14.54 -5.83
CA LEU A 164 -0.91 13.75 -7.01
C LEU A 164 -0.47 14.62 -8.20
N SER A 165 -1.03 15.83 -8.34
CA SER A 165 -0.56 16.85 -9.29
C SER A 165 0.90 17.21 -9.04
N ASP A 166 1.26 17.49 -7.78
CA ASP A 166 2.62 17.87 -7.39
C ASP A 166 3.61 16.73 -7.63
N PHE A 167 3.18 15.48 -7.39
CA PHE A 167 3.98 14.31 -7.72
C PHE A 167 4.39 14.33 -9.20
N PHE A 168 3.45 14.54 -10.12
CA PHE A 168 3.74 14.61 -11.55
C PHE A 168 4.57 15.85 -11.92
N LEU A 169 4.23 17.01 -11.38
CA LEU A 169 4.90 18.28 -11.69
C LEU A 169 6.35 18.35 -11.18
N ASN A 170 6.69 17.56 -10.16
CA ASN A 170 8.05 17.44 -9.61
C ASN A 170 8.93 16.45 -10.37
N LEU A 171 8.38 15.70 -11.32
CA LEU A 171 9.18 14.88 -12.24
C LEU A 171 9.74 15.78 -13.35
N SER A 172 11.01 16.16 -13.25
CA SER A 172 11.64 17.12 -14.19
C SER A 172 11.55 16.68 -15.66
N TRP A 173 11.69 15.37 -15.93
CA TRP A 173 11.56 14.80 -17.28
C TRP A 173 10.12 14.72 -17.78
N PHE A 174 9.13 14.75 -16.89
CA PHE A 174 7.73 14.50 -17.24
C PHE A 174 7.12 15.67 -18.02
N ARG A 175 7.55 16.89 -17.67
CA ARG A 175 7.07 18.13 -18.33
C ARG A 175 7.38 18.17 -19.82
N THR A 176 8.41 17.44 -20.30
CA THR A 176 8.74 17.42 -21.74
C THR A 176 7.72 16.66 -22.60
N TYR A 177 6.78 15.95 -21.98
CA TYR A 177 5.73 15.19 -22.67
C TYR A 177 4.35 15.84 -22.61
N LEU A 178 4.25 17.00 -21.96
CA LEU A 178 3.01 17.76 -21.79
C LEU A 178 3.15 19.12 -22.48
N SER A 179 2.06 19.58 -23.10
CA SER A 179 1.96 20.96 -23.58
C SER A 179 1.75 21.94 -22.42
N ASP A 180 1.94 23.24 -22.66
CA ASP A 180 1.67 24.28 -21.64
C ASP A 180 0.22 24.24 -21.14
N THR A 181 -0.73 23.99 -22.04
CA THR A 181 -2.15 23.79 -21.69
C THR A 181 -2.34 22.60 -20.76
N GLU A 182 -1.68 21.47 -21.04
CA GLU A 182 -1.78 20.26 -20.21
C GLU A 182 -1.09 20.42 -18.85
N ILE A 183 0.01 21.17 -18.80
CA ILE A 183 0.66 21.54 -17.53
C ILE A 183 -0.28 22.41 -16.69
N TYR A 184 -0.99 23.35 -17.31
CA TYR A 184 -2.01 24.15 -16.65
C TYR A 184 -3.15 23.28 -16.13
N GLU A 185 -3.68 22.37 -16.95
CA GLU A 185 -4.75 21.44 -16.55
C GLU A 185 -4.32 20.53 -15.39
N LEU A 186 -3.08 20.02 -15.41
CA LEU A 186 -2.51 19.21 -14.34
C LEU A 186 -2.35 20.01 -13.03
N SER A 187 -1.97 21.28 -13.14
CA SER A 187 -1.81 22.19 -11.99
C SER A 187 -3.17 22.65 -11.43
N ASN A 188 -4.21 22.67 -12.27
CA ASN A 188 -5.56 23.02 -11.87
C ASN A 188 -6.25 21.83 -11.19
N GLN A 189 -6.31 21.86 -9.85
CA GLN A 189 -6.90 20.78 -9.05
C GLN A 189 -8.33 20.42 -9.45
N LYS A 190 -9.17 21.39 -9.86
CA LYS A 190 -10.55 21.11 -10.26
C LYS A 190 -10.59 20.29 -11.55
N ILE A 191 -9.80 20.68 -12.54
CA ILE A 191 -9.74 19.97 -13.83
C ILE A 191 -9.12 18.59 -13.63
N PHE A 192 -7.98 18.51 -12.95
CA PHE A 192 -7.30 17.23 -12.71
C PHE A 192 -8.14 16.26 -11.87
N LEU A 193 -8.78 16.74 -10.79
CA LEU A 193 -9.66 15.91 -9.97
C LEU A 193 -10.91 15.47 -10.76
N GLY A 194 -11.50 16.36 -11.57
CA GLY A 194 -12.61 16.03 -12.47
C GLY A 194 -12.23 14.95 -13.48
N SER A 195 -11.05 15.07 -14.09
CA SER A 195 -10.46 14.07 -14.98
C SER A 195 -10.27 12.72 -14.27
N PHE A 196 -9.71 12.74 -13.06
CA PHE A 196 -9.50 11.57 -12.23
C PHE A 196 -10.81 10.84 -11.89
N VAL A 197 -11.76 11.52 -11.25
CA VAL A 197 -13.00 10.86 -10.79
C VAL A 197 -13.84 10.34 -11.94
N THR A 198 -13.89 11.07 -13.06
CA THR A 198 -14.63 10.64 -14.26
C THR A 198 -13.99 9.38 -14.84
N THR A 199 -12.66 9.36 -14.93
CA THR A 199 -11.90 8.20 -15.43
C THR A 199 -12.13 6.97 -14.55
N ILE A 200 -11.93 7.11 -13.23
CA ILE A 200 -12.08 6.01 -12.26
C ILE A 200 -13.51 5.48 -12.23
N ALA A 201 -14.51 6.37 -12.25
CA ALA A 201 -15.91 5.99 -12.26
C ALA A 201 -16.30 5.25 -13.55
N THR A 202 -15.79 5.70 -14.70
CA THR A 202 -16.02 5.04 -15.99
C THR A 202 -15.45 3.63 -15.98
N VAL A 203 -14.18 3.47 -15.57
CA VAL A 203 -13.52 2.16 -15.50
C VAL A 203 -14.27 1.22 -14.54
N LEU A 204 -14.62 1.69 -13.35
CA LEU A 204 -15.35 0.88 -12.36
C LEU A 204 -16.70 0.42 -12.89
N THR A 205 -17.46 1.34 -13.48
CA THR A 205 -18.78 1.05 -14.07
C THR A 205 -18.65 -0.01 -15.17
N LYS A 206 -17.67 0.15 -16.08
CA LYS A 206 -17.45 -0.81 -17.17
C LYS A 206 -17.07 -2.20 -16.65
N ILE A 207 -16.20 -2.29 -15.65
CA ILE A 207 -15.85 -3.58 -15.04
C ILE A 207 -17.10 -4.25 -14.44
N ILE A 208 -17.93 -3.50 -13.71
CA ILE A 208 -19.15 -4.04 -13.07
C ILE A 208 -20.18 -4.47 -14.11
N GLU A 209 -20.45 -3.63 -15.11
CA GLU A 209 -21.38 -3.93 -16.21
C GLU A 209 -20.97 -5.23 -16.93
N THR A 210 -19.69 -5.37 -17.27
CA THR A 210 -19.17 -6.57 -17.93
C THR A 210 -19.29 -7.81 -17.03
N LYS A 211 -18.97 -7.70 -15.73
CA LYS A 211 -19.12 -8.82 -14.80
C LYS A 211 -20.59 -9.21 -14.60
N LYS A 212 -21.49 -8.22 -14.49
CA LYS A 212 -22.93 -8.45 -14.36
C LYS A 212 -23.45 -9.17 -15.60
N ALA A 213 -23.14 -8.69 -16.80
CA ALA A 213 -23.49 -9.36 -18.05
C ALA A 213 -22.90 -10.78 -18.14
N PHE A 214 -21.68 -10.98 -17.61
CA PHE A 214 -21.07 -12.30 -17.56
C PHE A 214 -21.83 -13.27 -16.65
N ILE A 215 -22.26 -12.83 -15.46
CA ILE A 215 -23.03 -13.67 -14.52
C ILE A 215 -24.44 -13.92 -15.03
N ASP A 216 -25.12 -12.88 -15.53
CA ASP A 216 -26.51 -12.95 -15.99
C ASP A 216 -26.68 -13.89 -17.20
N SER A 217 -25.58 -14.22 -17.89
CA SER A 217 -25.57 -15.25 -18.94
C SER A 217 -25.82 -16.68 -18.42
N GLY A 218 -25.75 -16.90 -17.11
CA GLY A 218 -25.86 -18.23 -16.49
C GLY A 218 -24.63 -19.13 -16.69
N LEU A 219 -23.64 -18.68 -17.46
CA LEU A 219 -22.42 -19.46 -17.75
C LEU A 219 -21.49 -19.59 -16.53
N ALA A 220 -21.59 -18.66 -15.59
CA ALA A 220 -20.66 -18.53 -14.48
C ALA A 220 -20.74 -19.65 -13.42
N ASP A 221 -21.89 -20.33 -13.30
CA ASP A 221 -22.15 -21.30 -12.21
C ASP A 221 -21.63 -22.72 -12.51
N ASN A 222 -21.13 -22.97 -13.72
CA ASN A 222 -20.73 -24.31 -14.17
C ASN A 222 -19.27 -24.69 -13.83
N TYR A 223 -18.50 -23.84 -13.15
CA TYR A 223 -17.12 -24.16 -12.79
C TYR A 223 -17.04 -24.99 -11.51
N THR A 224 -16.48 -26.19 -11.60
CA THR A 224 -16.19 -27.04 -10.44
C THR A 224 -14.68 -27.04 -10.17
N GLU A 225 -14.26 -26.62 -8.98
CA GLU A 225 -12.85 -26.62 -8.59
C GLU A 225 -12.40 -28.04 -8.20
N ASP A 226 -11.55 -28.66 -9.02
CA ASP A 226 -10.91 -29.93 -8.66
C ASP A 226 -9.85 -29.70 -7.57
N LEU A 227 -10.15 -30.15 -6.35
CA LEU A 227 -9.30 -29.97 -5.18
C LEU A 227 -7.96 -30.73 -5.26
N SER A 228 -7.86 -31.75 -6.12
CA SER A 228 -6.63 -32.54 -6.30
C SER A 228 -5.54 -31.79 -7.07
N LEU A 229 -5.91 -30.76 -7.83
CA LEU A 229 -4.98 -30.03 -8.69
C LEU A 229 -4.10 -29.05 -7.92
N THR A 230 -2.84 -28.91 -8.37
CA THR A 230 -1.96 -27.85 -7.85
C THR A 230 -2.58 -26.46 -8.08
N ARG A 231 -2.24 -25.50 -7.22
CA ARG A 231 -2.71 -24.11 -7.35
C ARG A 231 -2.47 -23.50 -8.73
N LYS A 232 -1.33 -23.79 -9.37
CA LYS A 232 -0.98 -23.28 -10.70
C LYS A 232 -1.88 -23.89 -11.77
N THR A 233 -2.14 -25.20 -11.68
CA THR A 233 -3.01 -25.93 -12.59
C THR A 233 -4.45 -25.45 -12.49
N LYS A 234 -4.97 -25.27 -11.27
CA LYS A 234 -6.32 -24.71 -11.03
C LYS A 234 -6.55 -23.37 -11.73
N VAL A 235 -5.60 -22.44 -11.59
CA VAL A 235 -5.66 -21.14 -12.28
C VAL A 235 -5.70 -21.30 -13.80
N LYS A 236 -4.89 -22.22 -14.37
CA LYS A 236 -4.88 -22.47 -15.81
C LYS A 236 -6.23 -23.01 -16.31
N TYR A 237 -6.81 -24.00 -15.62
CA TYR A 237 -8.13 -24.55 -15.97
C TYR A 237 -9.22 -23.49 -15.86
N TYR A 238 -9.19 -22.69 -14.80
CA TYR A 238 -10.16 -21.63 -14.59
C TYR A 238 -10.08 -20.54 -15.68
N VAL A 239 -8.88 -20.10 -16.06
CA VAL A 239 -8.69 -19.16 -17.16
C VAL A 239 -9.18 -19.75 -18.49
N HIS A 240 -8.87 -21.02 -18.75
CA HIS A 240 -9.34 -21.69 -19.97
C HIS A 240 -10.87 -21.77 -20.01
N TRP A 241 -11.49 -22.09 -18.88
CA TRP A 241 -12.94 -22.08 -18.74
C TRP A 241 -13.52 -20.69 -18.99
N LEU A 242 -12.96 -19.62 -18.40
CA LEU A 242 -13.39 -18.23 -18.66
C LEU A 242 -13.33 -17.90 -20.15
N MET A 243 -12.24 -18.25 -20.83
CA MET A 243 -12.09 -18.01 -22.27
C MET A 243 -13.11 -18.80 -23.11
N LYS A 244 -13.38 -20.06 -22.75
CA LYS A 244 -14.40 -20.89 -23.41
C LYS A 244 -15.79 -20.31 -23.23
N MET A 245 -16.12 -19.82 -22.04
CA MET A 245 -17.41 -19.15 -21.78
C MET A 245 -17.49 -17.83 -22.54
N GLY A 246 -16.39 -17.06 -22.61
CA GLY A 246 -16.35 -15.83 -23.40
C GLY A 246 -16.65 -16.05 -24.87
N ALA A 247 -16.23 -17.18 -25.44
CA ALA A 247 -16.50 -17.55 -26.83
C ALA A 247 -18.00 -17.75 -27.14
N GLN A 248 -18.83 -17.93 -26.12
CA GLN A 248 -20.26 -18.20 -26.26
C GLN A 248 -21.11 -16.92 -26.21
N PHE A 249 -20.51 -15.75 -25.96
CA PHE A 249 -21.24 -14.48 -25.94
C PHE A 249 -21.55 -13.97 -27.34
N ASP A 250 -22.57 -13.12 -27.44
CA ASP A 250 -22.78 -12.28 -28.64
C ASP A 250 -21.53 -11.39 -28.90
N GLN A 251 -21.40 -10.89 -30.13
CA GLN A 251 -20.18 -10.20 -30.57
C GLN A 251 -19.84 -8.97 -29.69
N THR A 252 -20.86 -8.21 -29.24
CA THR A 252 -20.66 -7.00 -28.44
C THR A 252 -20.24 -7.33 -27.01
N LYS A 253 -20.94 -8.24 -26.33
CA LYS A 253 -20.57 -8.68 -24.96
C LYS A 253 -19.23 -9.43 -24.95
N SER A 254 -18.92 -10.13 -26.03
CA SER A 254 -17.61 -10.77 -26.21
C SER A 254 -16.47 -9.75 -26.18
N LEU A 255 -16.65 -8.58 -26.78
CA LEU A 255 -15.61 -7.54 -26.81
C LEU A 255 -15.36 -6.95 -25.41
N ASP A 256 -16.41 -6.59 -24.68
CA ASP A 256 -16.29 -6.05 -23.33
C ASP A 256 -15.68 -7.07 -22.35
N LEU A 257 -16.05 -8.34 -22.50
CA LEU A 257 -15.45 -9.41 -21.72
C LEU A 257 -13.98 -9.66 -22.08
N LEU A 258 -13.61 -9.55 -23.36
CA LEU A 258 -12.23 -9.63 -23.81
C LEU A 258 -11.39 -8.47 -23.23
N LYS A 259 -11.91 -7.25 -23.21
CA LYS A 259 -11.29 -6.10 -22.53
C LYS A 259 -11.02 -6.43 -21.06
N LEU A 260 -11.99 -7.06 -20.38
CA LEU A 260 -11.81 -7.47 -18.99
C LEU A 260 -10.78 -8.60 -18.81
N PHE A 261 -10.70 -9.56 -19.74
CA PHE A 261 -9.65 -10.59 -19.75
C PHE A 261 -8.27 -9.97 -19.93
N GLN A 262 -8.16 -8.97 -20.82
CA GLN A 262 -6.94 -8.19 -21.03
C GLN A 262 -6.48 -7.51 -19.75
N ILE A 263 -7.38 -6.87 -19.02
CA ILE A 263 -7.08 -6.24 -17.72
C ILE A 263 -6.68 -7.29 -16.68
N ASP A 264 -7.41 -8.41 -16.57
CA ASP A 264 -7.28 -9.30 -15.43
C ASP A 264 -6.15 -10.33 -15.55
N PHE A 265 -6.09 -11.11 -16.64
CA PHE A 265 -5.18 -12.26 -16.72
C PHE A 265 -4.40 -12.47 -18.03
N ILE A 266 -4.76 -11.85 -19.16
CA ILE A 266 -3.99 -11.99 -20.43
C ILE A 266 -2.64 -11.27 -20.33
N ASN A 267 -1.53 -11.95 -20.64
CA ASN A 267 -0.20 -11.34 -20.65
C ASN A 267 0.13 -10.70 -22.02
N GLU A 268 -0.06 -9.39 -22.14
CA GLU A 268 0.18 -8.62 -23.38
C GLU A 268 1.58 -8.82 -23.98
N SER A 269 2.62 -9.08 -23.16
CA SER A 269 3.97 -9.31 -23.68
C SER A 269 4.08 -10.57 -24.56
N LYS A 270 3.08 -11.44 -24.51
CA LYS A 270 2.97 -12.67 -25.30
C LYS A 270 1.83 -12.64 -26.30
N PHE A 271 0.87 -11.74 -26.11
CA PHE A 271 -0.25 -11.51 -27.03
C PHE A 271 0.06 -10.26 -27.85
N VAL A 272 0.98 -10.43 -28.80
CA VAL A 272 1.39 -9.38 -29.75
C VAL A 272 0.19 -9.06 -30.64
N LYS A 273 -0.32 -7.82 -30.52
CA LYS A 273 -1.36 -7.18 -31.36
C LYS A 273 -2.78 -7.72 -31.24
N THR A 274 -3.51 -7.21 -30.25
CA THR A 274 -4.98 -7.39 -30.13
C THR A 274 -5.79 -6.37 -30.92
N SER A 275 -5.16 -5.33 -31.48
CA SER A 275 -5.84 -4.31 -32.31
C SER A 275 -6.07 -4.74 -33.77
N GLU A 276 -5.41 -5.81 -34.25
CA GLU A 276 -5.57 -6.36 -35.62
C GLU A 276 -6.53 -7.56 -35.65
N CYS A 277 -7.39 -7.70 -34.65
CA CYS A 277 -7.86 -9.01 -34.18
C CYS A 277 -9.39 -9.07 -34.10
N GLU A 278 -10.05 -8.90 -35.25
CA GLU A 278 -11.48 -9.08 -35.42
C GLU A 278 -11.83 -10.57 -35.64
N ASN A 279 -12.79 -11.06 -34.84
CA ASN A 279 -13.62 -12.27 -34.98
C ASN A 279 -12.97 -13.67 -35.09
N SER A 280 -11.77 -13.86 -35.66
CA SER A 280 -11.17 -15.20 -35.87
C SER A 280 -10.42 -15.78 -34.65
N LEU A 281 -10.53 -15.11 -33.51
CA LEU A 281 -9.60 -15.23 -32.39
C LEU A 281 -9.91 -16.34 -31.40
N TYR A 282 -11.19 -16.60 -31.12
CA TYR A 282 -11.56 -17.60 -30.12
C TYR A 282 -10.97 -18.97 -30.50
N ASP A 283 -11.07 -19.40 -31.75
CA ASP A 283 -10.56 -20.72 -32.15
C ASP A 283 -9.02 -20.78 -32.29
N LYS A 284 -8.38 -19.75 -32.87
CA LYS A 284 -6.93 -19.77 -33.15
C LYS A 284 -6.06 -19.45 -31.93
N GLN A 285 -6.56 -18.70 -30.94
CA GLN A 285 -5.82 -18.47 -29.71
C GLN A 285 -6.10 -19.53 -28.65
N ILE A 286 -7.29 -20.14 -28.60
CA ILE A 286 -7.59 -21.28 -27.71
C ILE A 286 -6.67 -22.49 -27.99
N SER A 287 -6.32 -22.72 -29.25
CA SER A 287 -5.39 -23.78 -29.64
C SER A 287 -3.93 -23.54 -29.21
N LYS A 288 -3.52 -22.28 -28.96
CA LYS A 288 -2.15 -21.92 -28.51
C LYS A 288 -1.98 -21.85 -26.97
N ILE A 289 -3.06 -22.06 -26.21
CA ILE A 289 -3.17 -21.96 -24.72
C ILE A 289 -2.32 -23.02 -23.96
N GLY A 290 -1.73 -23.98 -24.67
CA GLY A 290 -0.88 -25.03 -24.08
C GLY A 290 0.48 -24.55 -23.58
N THR A 291 1.04 -23.47 -24.14
CA THR A 291 2.43 -23.07 -23.88
C THR A 291 2.58 -22.33 -22.54
N SER A 292 3.54 -22.76 -21.73
CA SER A 292 3.66 -22.33 -20.33
C SER A 292 3.87 -20.80 -20.19
N ASN A 293 3.10 -20.16 -19.30
CA ASN A 293 3.18 -18.75 -18.89
C ASN A 293 2.50 -17.69 -19.77
N SER A 294 1.39 -17.98 -20.46
CA SER A 294 0.61 -16.96 -21.21
C SER A 294 -0.35 -16.14 -20.34
N TYR A 295 -0.56 -16.52 -19.07
CA TYR A 295 -1.55 -15.90 -18.21
C TYR A 295 -1.01 -15.54 -16.83
N HIS A 296 -1.57 -14.45 -16.29
CA HIS A 296 -1.43 -14.07 -14.89
C HIS A 296 -2.53 -14.71 -14.05
N LYS A 297 -2.34 -14.70 -12.73
CA LYS A 297 -3.39 -15.10 -11.79
C LYS A 297 -4.55 -14.11 -11.86
N THR A 298 -5.77 -14.62 -11.99
CA THR A 298 -7.01 -13.83 -11.95
C THR A 298 -7.21 -13.14 -10.61
N ASP A 299 -7.79 -11.95 -10.66
CA ASP A 299 -8.17 -11.15 -9.50
C ASP A 299 -9.61 -10.65 -9.68
N ILE A 300 -9.90 -9.94 -10.77
CA ILE A 300 -11.23 -9.38 -11.03
C ILE A 300 -12.25 -10.49 -11.29
N LEU A 301 -11.88 -11.42 -12.16
CA LEU A 301 -12.71 -12.55 -12.55
C LEU A 301 -12.41 -13.81 -11.76
N ARG A 302 -11.68 -13.72 -10.63
CA ARG A 302 -11.50 -14.88 -9.75
C ARG A 302 -12.86 -15.40 -9.30
N PHE A 303 -13.03 -16.72 -9.20
CA PHE A 303 -14.32 -17.35 -8.86
C PHE A 303 -15.02 -16.70 -7.65
N GLY A 304 -14.32 -16.57 -6.52
CA GLY A 304 -14.87 -15.90 -5.32
C GLY A 304 -15.11 -14.38 -5.46
N ASN A 305 -14.56 -13.75 -6.50
CA ASN A 305 -14.74 -12.34 -6.81
C ASN A 305 -15.72 -12.11 -7.97
N LEU A 306 -16.39 -13.13 -8.50
CA LEU A 306 -17.42 -12.91 -9.52
C LEU A 306 -18.58 -12.11 -8.90
N ARG A 307 -19.11 -12.58 -7.76
CA ARG A 307 -20.21 -11.95 -7.01
C ARG A 307 -19.74 -11.06 -5.84
N ALA A 308 -18.44 -10.80 -5.74
CA ALA A 308 -17.84 -9.97 -4.69
C ALA A 308 -16.81 -9.00 -5.29
N PRO A 309 -16.51 -7.88 -4.63
CA PRO A 309 -15.61 -6.91 -5.23
C PRO A 309 -14.14 -7.39 -5.14
N SER A 310 -13.45 -7.40 -6.26
CA SER A 310 -12.01 -7.66 -6.33
C SER A 310 -11.19 -6.53 -5.72
N ALA A 311 -9.88 -6.72 -5.57
CA ALA A 311 -9.02 -5.67 -5.05
C ALA A 311 -9.09 -4.40 -5.94
N LEU A 312 -9.05 -4.55 -7.27
CA LEU A 312 -9.14 -3.41 -8.17
C LEU A 312 -10.45 -2.63 -8.00
N GLU A 313 -11.59 -3.31 -7.96
CA GLU A 313 -12.90 -2.68 -7.82
C GLU A 313 -13.03 -1.94 -6.49
N GLN A 314 -12.53 -2.52 -5.39
CA GLN A 314 -12.48 -1.87 -4.08
C GLN A 314 -11.59 -0.63 -4.09
N TYR A 315 -10.43 -0.68 -4.76
CA TYR A 315 -9.56 0.49 -4.87
C TYR A 315 -10.19 1.62 -5.68
N LEU A 316 -10.77 1.30 -6.84
CA LEU A 316 -11.49 2.28 -7.66
C LEU A 316 -12.63 2.93 -6.87
N MET A 317 -13.43 2.13 -6.17
CA MET A 317 -14.52 2.65 -5.31
C MET A 317 -13.97 3.52 -4.18
N SER A 318 -12.89 3.09 -3.51
CA SER A 318 -12.24 3.86 -2.44
C SER A 318 -11.74 5.23 -2.92
N PHE A 319 -11.23 5.31 -4.15
CA PHE A 319 -10.79 6.57 -4.75
C PHE A 319 -11.95 7.52 -5.02
N LEU A 320 -13.09 7.01 -5.50
CA LEU A 320 -14.29 7.81 -5.70
C LEU A 320 -14.83 8.35 -4.38
N ILE A 321 -14.87 7.52 -3.33
CA ILE A 321 -15.30 7.93 -2.00
C ILE A 321 -14.32 8.95 -1.40
N ALA A 322 -13.01 8.73 -1.51
CA ALA A 322 -12.00 9.67 -1.04
C ALA A 322 -12.11 11.03 -1.73
N ALA A 323 -12.44 11.05 -3.03
CA ALA A 323 -12.67 12.27 -3.79
C ALA A 323 -13.90 13.07 -3.31
N GLN A 324 -14.81 12.45 -2.54
CA GLN A 324 -15.89 13.14 -1.83
C GLN A 324 -15.46 13.68 -0.45
N ALA A 325 -14.15 13.86 -0.23
CA ALA A 325 -13.53 14.33 1.01
C ALA A 325 -13.70 13.40 2.23
N VAL A 326 -13.98 12.11 1.99
CA VAL A 326 -13.96 11.09 3.05
C VAL A 326 -12.52 10.68 3.33
N GLN A 327 -12.11 10.70 4.60
CA GLN A 327 -10.76 10.30 4.98
C GLN A 327 -10.56 8.79 4.76
N PRO A 328 -9.41 8.34 4.23
CA PRO A 328 -9.16 6.91 3.99
C PRO A 328 -9.43 6.01 5.20
N SER A 329 -9.10 6.44 6.41
CA SER A 329 -9.35 5.69 7.65
C SER A 329 -10.84 5.47 7.97
N ASN A 330 -11.74 6.21 7.33
CA ASN A 330 -13.19 6.04 7.49
C ASN A 330 -13.82 5.26 6.33
N ILE A 331 -13.11 5.07 5.21
CA ILE A 331 -13.64 4.38 4.03
C ILE A 331 -13.82 2.89 4.31
N GLU A 332 -12.86 2.27 4.99
CA GLU A 332 -12.87 0.84 5.33
C GLU A 332 -14.08 0.43 6.20
N GLU A 333 -14.71 1.38 6.89
CA GLU A 333 -15.84 1.15 7.79
C GLU A 333 -17.20 1.37 7.14
N LEU A 334 -17.22 1.79 5.87
CA LEU A 334 -18.46 2.10 5.17
C LEU A 334 -19.24 0.82 4.82
N LYS A 335 -20.54 0.91 5.03
CA LYS A 335 -21.56 -0.09 4.73
C LYS A 335 -22.37 0.32 3.51
N ALA A 336 -23.04 -0.64 2.88
CA ALA A 336 -23.91 -0.37 1.73
C ALA A 336 -24.99 0.68 2.05
N GLY A 337 -25.51 0.65 3.29
CA GLY A 337 -26.47 1.62 3.80
C GLY A 337 -25.92 3.04 3.96
N ASN A 338 -24.60 3.26 3.86
CA ASN A 338 -24.03 4.62 3.86
C ASN A 338 -24.20 5.32 2.51
N ILE A 339 -24.51 4.60 1.44
CA ILE A 339 -24.90 5.16 0.14
C ILE A 339 -26.42 5.39 0.16
N ILE A 340 -26.80 6.65 0.40
CA ILE A 340 -28.19 7.10 0.46
C ILE A 340 -28.69 7.41 -0.94
N GLU A 341 -29.76 6.72 -1.33
CA GLU A 341 -30.51 6.96 -2.56
C GLU A 341 -31.69 7.87 -2.25
N ILE A 342 -31.76 9.01 -2.92
CA ILE A 342 -32.91 9.90 -2.85
C ILE A 342 -33.73 9.67 -4.11
N LYS A 343 -34.97 9.22 -3.92
CA LYS A 343 -35.89 8.86 -4.98
C LYS A 343 -36.97 9.93 -5.18
N ASN A 344 -37.52 10.01 -6.38
CA ASN A 344 -38.72 10.79 -6.66
C ASN A 344 -39.99 10.00 -6.31
N VAL A 345 -41.16 10.60 -6.57
CA VAL A 345 -42.48 10.00 -6.32
C VAL A 345 -42.70 8.70 -7.11
N ASN A 346 -41.96 8.50 -8.21
CA ASN A 346 -42.03 7.31 -9.05
C ASN A 346 -40.98 6.25 -8.66
N GLU A 347 -40.40 6.32 -7.46
CA GLU A 347 -39.34 5.42 -6.97
C GLU A 347 -38.04 5.43 -7.79
N GLN A 348 -37.85 6.42 -8.68
CA GLN A 348 -36.62 6.55 -9.46
C GLN A 348 -35.57 7.32 -8.66
N VAL A 349 -34.35 6.78 -8.60
CA VAL A 349 -33.22 7.44 -7.93
C VAL A 349 -32.84 8.71 -8.71
N ILE A 350 -32.97 9.87 -8.06
CA ILE A 350 -32.64 11.18 -8.65
C ILE A 350 -31.32 11.74 -8.11
N LYS A 351 -30.98 11.44 -6.86
CA LYS A 351 -29.73 11.88 -6.23
C LYS A 351 -29.12 10.77 -5.37
N VAL A 352 -27.80 10.83 -5.23
CA VAL A 352 -27.02 9.92 -4.39
C VAL A 352 -26.16 10.74 -3.43
N GLN A 353 -26.08 10.30 -2.18
CA GLN A 353 -25.27 10.93 -1.14
C GLN A 353 -24.55 9.86 -0.31
N LEU A 354 -23.35 10.17 0.19
CA LEU A 354 -22.70 9.36 1.22
C LEU A 354 -22.91 9.99 2.60
N LYS A 355 -23.33 9.18 3.57
CA LYS A 355 -23.46 9.56 4.98
C LYS A 355 -22.59 8.65 5.84
N TYR A 356 -21.63 9.22 6.58
CA TYR A 356 -20.63 8.43 7.32
C TYR A 356 -20.29 9.03 8.69
N PHE A 357 -19.87 8.19 9.64
CA PHE A 357 -19.45 8.65 10.97
C PHE A 357 -17.95 8.96 10.99
N LYS A 358 -17.58 10.20 11.34
CA LYS A 358 -16.19 10.64 11.42
C LYS A 358 -15.68 10.46 12.86
N LYS A 359 -15.04 9.31 13.14
CA LYS A 359 -14.55 8.92 14.48
C LYS A 359 -13.85 10.02 15.28
N ARG A 360 -12.93 10.78 14.64
CA ARG A 360 -12.16 11.84 15.32
C ARG A 360 -13.00 13.04 15.75
N ALA A 361 -14.07 13.32 15.02
CA ALA A 361 -14.98 14.42 15.29
C ALA A 361 -16.25 13.96 16.03
N LYS A 362 -16.44 12.65 16.20
CA LYS A 362 -17.59 12.01 16.85
C LYS A 362 -18.95 12.48 16.29
N GLU A 363 -18.99 12.75 15.00
CA GLU A 363 -20.17 13.27 14.32
C GLU A 363 -20.42 12.55 13.00
N VAL A 364 -21.68 12.57 12.55
CA VAL A 364 -22.06 12.09 11.22
C VAL A 364 -21.84 13.21 10.22
N LYS A 365 -21.18 12.89 9.10
CA LYS A 365 -20.93 13.78 7.97
C LYS A 365 -21.66 13.29 6.74
N GLU A 366 -22.00 14.24 5.88
CA GLU A 366 -22.67 14.01 4.61
C GLU A 366 -21.84 14.63 3.49
N THR A 367 -21.72 13.92 2.38
CA THR A 367 -21.03 14.42 1.18
C THR A 367 -21.97 15.29 0.35
N PRO A 368 -21.44 16.04 -0.64
CA PRO A 368 -22.28 16.72 -1.63
C PRO A 368 -23.25 15.76 -2.32
N LEU A 369 -24.43 16.27 -2.68
CA LEU A 369 -25.43 15.53 -3.43
C LEU A 369 -24.99 15.37 -4.89
N LEU A 370 -24.99 14.14 -5.38
CA LEU A 370 -24.66 13.82 -6.77
C LEU A 370 -25.94 13.52 -7.55
N SER A 371 -26.12 14.15 -8.71
CA SER A 371 -27.21 13.85 -9.64
C SER A 371 -27.07 12.44 -10.20
N ALA A 372 -28.05 11.56 -9.99
CA ALA A 372 -27.99 10.17 -10.46
C ALA A 372 -27.96 10.09 -12.01
N LYS A 373 -28.62 11.04 -12.68
CA LYS A 373 -28.70 11.08 -14.15
C LYS A 373 -27.41 11.59 -14.79
N GLU A 374 -26.79 12.62 -14.21
CA GLU A 374 -25.69 13.35 -14.83
C GLU A 374 -24.32 12.93 -14.30
N SER A 375 -24.23 12.60 -13.01
CA SER A 375 -22.94 12.28 -12.38
C SER A 375 -22.51 10.85 -12.69
N VAL A 376 -21.38 10.72 -13.38
CA VAL A 376 -20.72 9.42 -13.62
C VAL A 376 -20.33 8.76 -12.29
N VAL A 377 -19.96 9.56 -11.29
CA VAL A 377 -19.64 9.06 -9.93
C VAL A 377 -20.88 8.48 -9.25
N ALA A 378 -22.03 9.14 -9.35
CA ALA A 378 -23.28 8.61 -8.81
C ALA A 378 -23.65 7.27 -9.45
N LYS A 379 -23.51 7.16 -10.78
CA LYS A 379 -23.76 5.91 -11.51
C LYS A 379 -22.83 4.79 -11.05
N ALA A 380 -21.55 5.08 -10.86
CA ALA A 380 -20.59 4.11 -10.34
C ALA A 380 -20.93 3.66 -8.92
N PHE A 381 -21.37 4.57 -8.03
CA PHE A 381 -21.83 4.21 -6.69
C PHE A 381 -23.05 3.29 -6.72
N LEU A 382 -24.03 3.59 -7.56
CA LEU A 382 -25.23 2.78 -7.71
C LEU A 382 -24.90 1.40 -8.28
N ALA A 383 -24.09 1.33 -9.35
CA ALA A 383 -23.67 0.08 -9.94
C ALA A 383 -22.90 -0.80 -8.93
N TYR A 384 -21.98 -0.20 -8.17
CA TYR A 384 -21.21 -0.91 -7.14
C TYR A 384 -22.11 -1.43 -6.02
N LYS A 385 -23.02 -0.58 -5.54
CA LYS A 385 -23.98 -0.93 -4.50
C LYS A 385 -24.91 -2.04 -4.97
N GLU A 386 -25.58 -1.87 -6.10
CA GLU A 386 -26.53 -2.84 -6.65
C GLU A 386 -25.88 -4.21 -6.85
N TYR A 387 -24.65 -4.23 -7.38
CA TYR A 387 -23.99 -5.47 -7.74
C TYR A 387 -23.39 -6.23 -6.54
N PHE A 388 -22.87 -5.54 -5.52
CA PHE A 388 -22.16 -6.18 -4.41
C PHE A 388 -22.90 -6.16 -3.06
N SER A 389 -23.92 -5.33 -2.85
CA SER A 389 -24.54 -5.15 -1.53
C SER A 389 -25.43 -6.31 -1.10
N SER A 390 -25.79 -7.22 -2.01
CA SER A 390 -26.51 -8.45 -1.65
C SER A 390 -25.62 -9.46 -0.92
N ALA A 391 -24.29 -9.33 -1.03
CA ALA A 391 -23.33 -10.29 -0.51
C ALA A 391 -22.68 -9.87 0.83
N SER A 392 -22.76 -8.60 1.24
CA SER A 392 -22.07 -8.08 2.42
C SER A 392 -22.74 -6.81 2.97
N GLU A 393 -22.78 -6.68 4.31
CA GLU A 393 -23.20 -5.44 4.98
C GLU A 393 -22.21 -4.30 4.72
N TYR A 394 -20.93 -4.62 4.54
CA TYR A 394 -19.82 -3.69 4.28
C TYR A 394 -19.60 -3.48 2.77
N LEU A 395 -19.22 -2.25 2.38
CA LEU A 395 -18.83 -1.92 1.00
C LEU A 395 -17.49 -2.54 0.60
N PHE A 396 -16.62 -2.80 1.57
CA PHE A 396 -15.27 -3.33 1.37
C PHE A 396 -15.12 -4.64 2.14
N ASN A 397 -14.37 -5.59 1.59
CA ASN A 397 -14.06 -6.83 2.30
C ASN A 397 -12.80 -6.66 3.17
N GLU A 398 -12.74 -7.39 4.29
CA GLU A 398 -11.63 -7.32 5.26
C GLU A 398 -10.25 -7.65 4.65
N GLN A 399 -10.24 -8.31 3.48
CA GLN A 399 -9.02 -8.72 2.79
C GLN A 399 -8.34 -7.59 2.02
N ALA A 400 -9.04 -6.49 1.72
CA ALA A 400 -8.47 -5.34 1.03
C ALA A 400 -7.87 -4.35 2.02
N SER A 401 -6.56 -4.46 2.28
CA SER A 401 -5.82 -3.37 2.92
C SER A 401 -5.76 -2.17 1.96
N LEU A 402 -6.70 -1.22 2.06
CA LEU A 402 -6.75 -0.01 1.23
C LEU A 402 -5.56 0.93 1.48
N SER A 403 -4.77 0.67 2.53
CA SER A 403 -3.74 1.58 3.05
C SER A 403 -2.47 1.73 2.19
N THR A 404 -2.09 0.76 1.35
CA THR A 404 -0.83 0.86 0.59
C THR A 404 -0.89 0.17 -0.77
N VAL A 405 -0.73 0.96 -1.83
CA VAL A 405 -0.49 0.48 -3.19
C VAL A 405 1.00 0.63 -3.50
N HIS A 406 1.70 -0.48 -3.72
CA HIS A 406 3.08 -0.45 -4.17
C HIS A 406 3.14 -0.27 -5.68
N TYR A 407 3.63 0.89 -6.14
CA TYR A 407 4.01 1.09 -7.53
C TYR A 407 5.49 0.78 -7.72
N THR A 408 5.80 0.02 -8.75
CA THR A 408 7.18 -0.15 -9.22
C THR A 408 7.13 -0.21 -10.74
N PRO A 409 7.80 0.71 -11.46
CA PRO A 409 7.67 0.85 -12.91
C PRO A 409 8.14 -0.39 -13.71
N TYR A 410 8.84 -1.33 -13.07
CA TYR A 410 9.44 -2.52 -13.71
C TYR A 410 8.70 -3.84 -13.45
N LEU A 411 7.43 -3.81 -13.04
CA LEU A 411 6.74 -5.03 -12.63
C LEU A 411 6.40 -5.92 -13.83
N LYS A 412 7.22 -6.96 -14.04
CA LYS A 412 6.89 -8.15 -14.85
C LYS A 412 5.70 -8.96 -14.29
N LYS A 413 5.20 -8.59 -13.11
CA LYS A 413 4.07 -9.24 -12.43
C LYS A 413 2.84 -8.35 -12.53
N ARG A 414 1.69 -8.95 -12.84
CA ARG A 414 0.41 -8.24 -12.81
C ARG A 414 0.00 -7.92 -11.37
N THR A 415 0.30 -6.70 -10.97
CA THR A 415 -0.10 -6.06 -9.71
C THR A 415 -1.37 -5.24 -9.90
N LEU A 416 -1.96 -4.81 -8.80
CA LEU A 416 -3.08 -3.87 -8.79
C LEU A 416 -2.80 -2.63 -9.65
N VAL A 417 -1.62 -2.00 -9.52
CA VAL A 417 -1.29 -0.81 -10.31
C VAL A 417 -1.23 -1.14 -11.78
N THR A 418 -0.59 -2.26 -12.16
CA THR A 418 -0.55 -2.63 -13.58
C THR A 418 -1.95 -2.87 -14.14
N ARG A 419 -2.89 -3.45 -13.37
CA ARG A 419 -4.29 -3.62 -13.81
C ARG A 419 -4.99 -2.27 -13.98
N LEU A 420 -4.78 -1.34 -13.03
CA LEU A 420 -5.29 0.03 -13.14
C LEU A 420 -4.77 0.68 -14.43
N LEU A 421 -3.45 0.71 -14.64
CA LEU A 421 -2.85 1.32 -15.84
C LEU A 421 -3.35 0.70 -17.14
N LEU A 422 -3.52 -0.63 -17.16
CA LEU A 422 -4.08 -1.34 -18.31
C LEU A 422 -5.53 -0.96 -18.56
N SER A 423 -6.34 -0.85 -17.51
CA SER A 423 -7.73 -0.43 -17.64
C SER A 423 -7.88 0.98 -18.22
N LEU A 424 -6.93 1.89 -17.94
CA LEU A 424 -6.91 3.23 -18.53
C LEU A 424 -6.63 3.21 -20.04
N THR A 425 -5.81 2.26 -20.51
CA THR A 425 -5.54 2.07 -21.94
C THR A 425 -6.71 1.38 -22.63
N ILE A 426 -7.23 0.31 -22.02
CA ILE A 426 -8.24 -0.56 -22.63
C ILE A 426 -9.61 0.12 -22.74
N TYR A 427 -9.98 0.95 -21.77
CA TYR A 427 -11.24 1.71 -21.77
C TYR A 427 -11.07 3.16 -22.23
N GLU A 428 -10.02 3.48 -23.01
CA GLU A 428 -9.71 4.87 -23.38
C GLU A 428 -10.86 5.58 -24.11
N GLU A 429 -11.58 4.88 -24.98
CA GLU A 429 -12.69 5.45 -25.75
C GLU A 429 -13.87 5.81 -24.85
N GLU A 430 -14.24 4.91 -23.94
CA GLU A 430 -15.32 5.12 -22.96
C GLU A 430 -14.95 6.25 -21.99
N ILE A 431 -13.68 6.30 -21.57
CA ILE A 431 -13.14 7.37 -20.73
C ILE A 431 -13.25 8.71 -21.46
N ARG A 432 -12.76 8.81 -22.71
CA ARG A 432 -12.84 10.04 -23.52
C ARG A 432 -14.28 10.49 -23.73
N SER A 433 -15.20 9.57 -24.03
CA SER A 433 -16.62 9.87 -24.19
C SER A 433 -17.22 10.45 -22.91
N SER A 434 -16.91 9.85 -21.75
CA SER A 434 -17.42 10.29 -20.45
C SER A 434 -16.83 11.62 -19.99
N LEU A 435 -15.54 11.85 -20.27
CA LEU A 435 -14.85 13.12 -20.03
C LEU A 435 -15.42 14.26 -20.88
N GLY A 436 -15.66 14.01 -22.18
CA GLY A 436 -16.27 14.98 -23.08
C GLY A 436 -17.67 15.41 -22.62
N LYS A 437 -18.50 14.46 -22.19
CA LYS A 437 -19.83 14.76 -21.60
C LYS A 437 -19.74 15.57 -20.31
N SER A 438 -18.65 15.41 -19.56
CA SER A 438 -18.45 16.08 -18.25
C SER A 438 -17.68 17.39 -18.37
N GLY A 439 -17.20 17.75 -19.57
CA GLY A 439 -16.39 18.95 -19.80
C GLY A 439 -14.98 18.90 -19.19
N TYR A 440 -14.42 17.71 -18.99
CA TYR A 440 -13.07 17.53 -18.45
C TYR A 440 -12.10 17.01 -19.53
N SER A 441 -10.81 17.33 -19.39
CA SER A 441 -9.76 16.81 -20.25
C SER A 441 -9.31 15.40 -19.82
N ASN A 442 -8.57 14.70 -20.68
CA ASN A 442 -8.01 13.38 -20.38
C ASN A 442 -6.61 13.44 -19.73
N ILE A 443 -6.28 14.55 -19.07
CA ILE A 443 -4.95 14.80 -18.49
C ILE A 443 -4.53 13.71 -17.50
N PHE A 444 -5.46 13.16 -16.71
CA PHE A 444 -5.17 12.08 -15.75
C PHE A 444 -4.65 10.82 -16.44
N SER A 445 -5.36 10.31 -17.45
CA SER A 445 -4.96 9.11 -18.17
C SER A 445 -3.67 9.33 -18.96
N LYS A 446 -3.49 10.51 -19.55
CA LYS A 446 -2.25 10.89 -20.22
C LYS A 446 -1.07 10.82 -19.27
N CYS A 447 -1.21 11.38 -18.06
CA CYS A 447 -0.14 11.39 -17.07
C CYS A 447 0.33 9.97 -16.69
N PHE A 448 -0.61 9.07 -16.42
CA PHE A 448 -0.28 7.69 -16.07
C PHE A 448 0.25 6.87 -17.25
N ARG A 449 -0.19 7.16 -18.47
CA ARG A 449 0.37 6.56 -19.69
C ARG A 449 1.82 6.98 -19.89
N THR A 450 2.11 8.28 -19.84
CA THR A 450 3.48 8.79 -19.91
C THR A 450 4.35 8.18 -18.82
N LEU A 451 3.83 8.04 -17.59
CA LEU A 451 4.57 7.39 -16.50
C LEU A 451 4.83 5.90 -16.78
N LYS A 452 3.89 5.17 -17.39
CA LYS A 452 4.04 3.75 -17.77
C LYS A 452 5.07 3.59 -18.89
N GLU A 453 5.01 4.44 -19.90
CA GLU A 453 5.85 4.35 -21.11
C GLU A 453 7.28 4.84 -20.86
N GLU A 454 7.45 5.91 -20.08
CA GLU A 454 8.73 6.61 -19.95
C GLU A 454 9.36 6.48 -18.56
N GLY A 455 8.57 6.18 -17.52
CA GLY A 455 9.05 6.13 -16.13
C GLY A 455 9.98 4.96 -15.82
N GLY A 456 10.09 3.98 -16.74
CA GLY A 456 11.05 2.88 -16.67
C GLY A 456 12.32 3.10 -17.50
N THR A 457 12.36 4.14 -18.32
CA THR A 457 13.47 4.41 -19.23
C THR A 457 14.70 4.87 -18.44
N SER A 458 15.86 4.31 -18.73
CA SER A 458 17.11 4.79 -18.10
C SER A 458 17.40 6.24 -18.52
N LEU A 459 18.07 7.02 -17.67
CA LEU A 459 18.37 8.44 -17.97
C LEU A 459 19.16 8.60 -19.29
N SER A 460 20.07 7.66 -19.60
CA SER A 460 20.83 7.63 -20.84
C SER A 460 19.94 7.38 -22.07
N GLU A 461 19.02 6.43 -21.96
CA GLU A 461 18.08 6.08 -23.03
C GLU A 461 17.06 7.20 -23.28
N TRP A 462 16.59 7.85 -22.22
CA TRP A 462 15.74 9.04 -22.30
C TRP A 462 16.45 10.19 -23.02
N ARG A 463 17.68 10.53 -22.60
CA ARG A 463 18.50 11.60 -23.25
C ARG A 463 18.73 11.32 -24.73
N ALA A 464 19.04 10.08 -25.08
CA ALA A 464 19.27 9.67 -26.46
C ALA A 464 18.00 9.81 -27.33
N ARG A 465 16.81 9.64 -26.76
CA ARG A 465 15.53 9.78 -27.46
C ARG A 465 15.12 11.24 -27.62
N VAL A 466 15.20 12.05 -26.56
CA VAL A 466 14.91 13.50 -26.63
C VAL A 466 15.83 14.19 -27.64
N ALA A 467 17.12 13.82 -27.67
CA ALA A 467 18.07 14.36 -28.64
C ALA A 467 17.75 14.02 -30.11
N ARG A 468 16.96 12.96 -30.37
CA ARG A 468 16.48 12.64 -31.74
C ARG A 468 15.26 13.47 -32.12
N VAL A 469 14.34 13.69 -31.18
CA VAL A 469 13.11 14.46 -31.43
C VAL A 469 13.44 15.92 -31.74
N ASN A 470 14.41 16.52 -31.04
CA ASN A 470 14.82 17.92 -31.28
C ASN A 470 15.70 18.13 -32.52
N ARG A 471 16.02 17.08 -33.28
CA ARG A 471 16.80 17.15 -34.55
C ARG A 471 15.91 17.11 -35.79
N HIS A 472 14.60 16.96 -35.61
CA HIS A 472 13.57 17.10 -36.63
C HIS A 472 12.72 18.32 -36.29
#